data_AF-A0A3D5XA73-F1
#
_entry.id   AF-A0A3D5XA73-F1
#
_cell.length_a   1.000
_cell.length_b   1.000
_cell.length_c   1.000
_cell.angle_alpha   90.00
_cell.angle_beta   90.00
_cell.angle_gamma   90.00
#
_symmetry.space_group_name_H-M   'P 1'
#
loop_
_entity.id
_entity.type
_entity.pdbx_description
1 polymer ?
#
loop_
_entity_poly.entity_id
_entity_poly.type
_entity_poly.pdbx_seq_one_letter_code
_entity_poly.pdbx_strand_id
1 'polypeptide(L)' 'MNTKLTLNLDKNVIEKAKSYAKENKSSLSKLVENYLSSLINASHKNDIKVSPLVDSLTGVISSSVDERKRYRDYLSEKYS' A
#
# COMPACT_ATOMS: atom_id res chain seq x y z
N MET A 1 18.86 -16.33 -5.24
CA MET A 1 18.92 -16.98 -6.57
C MET A 1 17.66 -16.60 -7.33
N ASN A 2 17.78 -16.30 -8.63
CA ASN A 2 16.62 -15.95 -9.46
C ASN A 2 16.26 -17.15 -10.34
N THR A 3 14.98 -17.51 -10.38
CA THR A 3 14.44 -18.60 -11.21
C THR A 3 13.46 -18.05 -12.23
N LYS A 4 13.28 -18.77 -13.35
CA LYS A 4 12.31 -18.38 -14.38
C LYS A 4 10.97 -19.05 -14.09
N LEU A 5 9.91 -18.26 -14.09
CA LEU A 5 8.52 -18.72 -14.03
C LEU A 5 7.88 -18.56 -15.40
N THR A 6 7.37 -19.64 -15.99
CA THR A 6 6.66 -19.63 -17.26
C THR A 6 5.17 -19.84 -17.00
N LEU A 7 4.33 -18.90 -17.45
CA LEU A 7 2.88 -18.93 -17.27
C LEU A 7 2.19 -18.98 -18.64
N ASN A 8 1.13 -19.77 -18.76
CA ASN A 8 0.26 -19.73 -19.93
C ASN A 8 -0.89 -18.75 -19.68
N LEU A 9 -1.00 -17.73 -20.52
CA LEU A 9 -1.93 -16.61 -20.36
C LEU A 9 -2.45 -16.19 -21.74
N ASP A 10 -3.62 -15.56 -21.75
CA ASP A 10 -4.17 -14.99 -22.97
C ASP A 10 -3.23 -13.91 -23.56
N LYS A 11 -3.00 -13.98 -24.87
CA LYS A 11 -2.11 -13.07 -25.60
C LYS A 11 -2.54 -11.61 -25.47
N ASN A 12 -3.85 -11.32 -25.49
CA ASN A 12 -4.38 -9.97 -25.35
C ASN A 12 -4.08 -9.40 -23.95
N VAL A 13 -4.15 -10.25 -22.92
CA VAL A 13 -3.79 -9.86 -21.56
C VAL A 13 -2.30 -9.53 -21.46
N ILE A 14 -1.43 -10.34 -22.07
CA ILE A 14 0.02 -10.10 -22.10
C ILE A 14 0.34 -8.75 -22.75
N GLU A 15 -0.28 -8.44 -23.89
CA GLU A 15 -0.02 -7.18 -24.59
C GLU A 15 -0.50 -5.96 -23.81
N LYS A 16 -1.70 -6.00 -23.22
CA LYS A 16 -2.18 -4.93 -22.34
C LYS A 16 -1.27 -4.72 -21.13
N ALA A 17 -0.81 -5.81 -20.51
CA ALA A 17 0.07 -5.74 -19.36
C ALA A 17 1.46 -5.16 -19.72
N LYS A 18 2.00 -5.48 -20.91
CA LYS A 18 3.25 -4.87 -21.39
C LYS A 18 3.10 -3.37 -21.63
N SER A 19 1.99 -2.93 -22.24
CA SER A 19 1.71 -1.50 -22.45
C SER A 19 1.64 -0.75 -21.12
N TYR A 20 0.89 -1.30 -20.16
CA TYR A 20 0.81 -0.75 -18.81
C TYR A 20 2.18 -0.68 -18.13
N ALA A 21 2.99 -1.73 -18.22
CA ALA A 21 4.33 -1.75 -17.64
C ALA A 21 5.22 -0.63 -18.23
N LYS A 22 5.16 -0.44 -19.55
CA LYS A 22 5.93 0.58 -20.26
C LYS A 22 5.52 1.99 -19.84
N GLU A 23 4.22 2.27 -19.74
CA GLU A 23 3.70 3.56 -19.28
C GLU A 23 4.16 3.89 -17.85
N ASN A 24 4.22 2.87 -17.00
CA ASN A 24 4.66 2.98 -15.61
C ASN A 24 6.19 2.84 -15.42
N LYS A 25 6.98 2.92 -16.50
CA LYS A 25 8.46 2.77 -16.48
C LYS A 25 8.93 1.52 -15.73
N SER A 26 8.18 0.42 -15.87
CA SER A 26 8.41 -0.85 -15.19
C SER A 26 8.48 -2.01 -16.21
N SER A 27 8.74 -3.22 -15.73
CA SER A 27 8.73 -4.44 -16.53
C SER A 27 7.61 -5.38 -16.11
N LEU A 28 7.15 -6.21 -17.05
CA LEU A 28 6.11 -7.20 -16.77
C LEU A 28 6.54 -8.16 -15.66
N SER A 29 7.79 -8.62 -15.68
CA SER A 29 8.36 -9.48 -14.63
C SER A 29 8.34 -8.79 -13.26
N LYS A 30 8.69 -7.49 -13.20
CA LYS A 30 8.66 -6.70 -11.96
C LYS A 30 7.24 -6.56 -11.41
N LEU A 31 6.25 -6.35 -12.28
CA LEU A 31 4.84 -6.28 -11.87
C LEU A 31 4.37 -7.60 -11.25
N VAL A 32 4.67 -8.72 -11.91
CA VAL A 32 4.27 -10.06 -11.42
C VAL A 32 5.00 -10.39 -10.11
N GLU A 33 6.30 -10.12 -10.03
CA GLU A 33 7.09 -10.31 -8.81
C GLU A 33 6.54 -9.49 -7.63
N ASN A 34 6.21 -8.21 -7.87
CA ASN A 34 5.63 -7.34 -6.85
C ASN A 34 4.26 -7.84 -6.39
N TYR A 35 3.42 -8.31 -7.31
CA TYR A 35 2.10 -8.84 -6.99
C TYR A 35 2.20 -10.13 -6.16
N LEU A 36 3.01 -11.09 -6.58
CA LEU A 36 3.26 -12.33 -5.82
C LEU A 36 3.86 -12.02 -4.44
N SER A 37 4.81 -11.08 -4.38
CA SER A 37 5.37 -10.61 -3.11
C SER A 37 4.31 -9.97 -2.22
N SER A 38 3.38 -9.20 -2.78
CA SER A 38 2.27 -8.60 -2.03
C SER A 38 1.35 -9.67 -1.44
N LEU A 39 1.00 -10.72 -2.19
CA LEU A 39 0.18 -11.82 -1.71
C LEU A 39 0.84 -12.60 -0.57
N ILE A 40 2.11 -12.94 -0.73
CA ILE A 40 2.87 -13.70 0.29
C ILE A 40 3.05 -12.84 1.56
N ASN A 41 3.40 -11.56 1.40
CA ASN A 41 3.60 -10.65 2.52
C ASN A 41 2.28 -10.24 3.20
N ALA A 42 1.14 -10.35 2.52
CA ALA A 42 -0.18 -10.14 3.13
C ALA A 42 -0.57 -11.33 4.02
N SER A 43 -0.23 -12.56 3.64
CA SER A 43 -0.48 -13.78 4.42
C SER A 43 0.29 -13.82 5.76
N HIS A 44 1.47 -13.19 5.82
CA HIS A 44 2.32 -13.15 7.02
C HIS A 44 2.01 -12.01 8.01
N LYS A 45 0.91 -11.27 7.82
CA LYS A 45 0.59 -10.10 8.63
C LYS A 45 -0.73 -10.30 9.34
N ASN A 46 -0.62 -10.99 10.47
CA ASN A 46 -1.51 -10.77 11.61
C ASN A 46 -1.26 -9.40 12.30
N ASP A 47 -0.59 -8.47 11.64
CA ASP A 47 -0.37 -7.11 12.12
C ASP A 47 -0.72 -6.12 11.03
N ILE A 48 -1.68 -5.26 11.33
CA ILE A 48 -2.32 -4.29 10.45
C ILE A 48 -1.24 -3.39 9.81
N LYS A 49 -0.81 -3.72 8.59
CA LYS A 49 0.07 -2.85 7.81
C LYS A 49 -0.80 -1.78 7.15
N VAL A 50 -0.95 -0.66 7.85
CA VAL A 50 -1.37 0.59 7.22
C VAL A 50 -0.46 0.89 6.02
N SER A 51 -1.04 1.47 4.96
CA SER A 51 -0.29 1.87 3.75
C SER A 51 0.90 2.75 4.13
N PRO A 52 2.06 2.68 3.44
CA PRO A 52 3.22 3.56 3.73
C PRO A 52 2.86 5.05 3.76
N LEU A 53 1.86 5.45 2.95
CA LEU A 53 1.32 6.80 2.98
C LEU A 53 0.60 7.11 4.29
N VAL A 54 -0.22 6.17 4.78
CA VAL A 54 -0.94 6.31 6.05
C VAL A 54 0.03 6.33 7.22
N ASP A 55 1.07 5.49 7.21
CA ASP A 55 2.12 5.47 8.23
C ASP A 55 2.86 6.83 8.32
N SER A 56 3.20 7.42 7.16
CA SER A 56 3.81 8.75 7.10
C SER A 56 2.89 9.88 7.60
N LEU A 57 1.57 9.70 7.50
CA LEU A 57 0.57 10.65 8.01
C LEU A 57 0.32 10.47 9.51
N THR A 58 0.37 9.23 10.02
CA THR A 58 0.11 8.93 11.44
C THR A 58 1.22 9.41 12.37
N GLY A 59 2.47 9.45 11.90
CA GLY A 59 3.62 9.94 12.69
C GLY A 59 3.59 11.45 13.01
N VAL A 60 2.64 12.20 12.46
CA VAL A 60 2.48 13.65 12.68
C VAL A 60 1.77 13.95 14.00
N ILE A 61 0.98 12.99 14.52
CA ILE A 61 0.21 13.16 15.76
C ILE A 61 0.86 12.30 16.84
N SER A 62 1.39 12.92 17.89
CA SER A 62 1.99 12.19 19.01
C SER A 62 0.93 11.38 19.76
N SER A 63 1.18 10.09 19.96
CA SER A 63 0.30 9.15 20.68
C SER A 63 0.02 9.50 22.14
N SER A 64 0.72 10.49 22.69
CA SER A 64 0.55 11.04 24.03
C SER A 64 -0.61 12.06 24.15
N VAL A 65 -1.30 12.37 23.05
CA VAL A 65 -2.39 13.33 23.05
C VAL A 65 -3.70 12.62 23.37
N ASP A 66 -4.34 13.01 24.48
CA ASP A 66 -5.74 12.65 24.73
C ASP A 66 -6.64 13.42 23.74
N GLU A 67 -6.86 12.81 22.58
CA GLU A 67 -7.67 13.36 21.48
C GLU A 67 -9.06 13.77 21.95
N ARG A 68 -9.66 13.00 22.87
CA ARG A 68 -11.00 13.25 23.40
C ARG A 68 -11.03 14.48 24.28
N LYS A 69 -9.98 14.71 25.07
CA LYS A 69 -9.85 15.92 25.88
C LYS A 69 -9.67 17.15 24.99
N ARG A 70 -8.71 17.12 24.05
CA ARG A 70 -8.48 18.24 23.12
C ARG A 70 -9.71 18.62 22.31
N TYR A 71 -10.47 17.62 21.85
CA TYR A 71 -11.69 17.87 21.10
C TYR A 71 -12.77 18.54 21.96
N ARG A 72 -12.93 18.12 23.23
CA ARG A 72 -13.85 18.76 24.19
C ARG A 72 -13.44 20.18 24.51
N ASP A 73 -12.16 20.42 24.75
CA ASP A 73 -11.64 21.76 25.04
C ASP A 73 -11.87 22.71 23.85
N TYR A 74 -11.56 22.26 22.62
CA TYR A 74 -11.83 23.01 21.39
C TYR A 74 -13.31 23.35 21.20
N LEU A 75 -14.21 22.39 21.41
CA LEU A 75 -15.65 22.63 21.30
C LEU A 75 -16.13 23.62 22.36
N SER A 76 -15.58 23.53 23.58
CA SER A 76 -15.94 24.45 24.67
C SER A 76 -15.50 25.87 24.35
N GLU A 77 -14.29 26.05 23.81
CA GLU A 77 -13.78 27.38 23.40
C GLU A 77 -14.51 27.95 22.19
N LYS A 78 -14.87 27.10 21.20
CA LYS A 78 -15.54 27.53 19.97
C LYS A 78 -16.99 28.00 20.19
N TYR A 79 -17.68 27.39 21.15
CA TYR A 79 -19.10 27.64 21.41
C TYR A 79 -19.33 28.37 22.74
N SER A 80 -18.28 28.90 23.37
CA SER A 80 -18.37 29.87 24.47
C SER A 80 -18.39 31.30 23.94
#